data_AF-A0A7L9IZ84-F1
#
_entry.id   AF-A0A7L9IZ84-F1
#
_cell.length_a   1.000
_cell.length_b   1.000
_cell.length_c   1.000
_cell.angle_alpha   90.00
_cell.angle_beta   90.00
_cell.angle_gamma   90.00
#
_symmetry.space_group_name_H-M   'P 1'
#
loop_
_entity.id
_entity.type
_entity.pdbx_description
1 polymer ?
#
loop_
_entity_poly.entity_id
_entity_poly.type
_entity_poly.pdbx_seq_one_letter_code
_entity_poly.pdbx_strand_id
1 'polypeptide(L)'
;MRRNLGAWGLAVVLLTACGTTTAAEPSDAPCGAPTSTQAAPSGEEILEVDVDERVVADTLDDLAGESEIVVLGRVLRAQDAELVADSEDGKRVQMEHLTIEVQSVLDGDEDLASSGEVTVRQAGRDHGRVPRTNGLLPAQAGQCAVLFLDKTSRERVLTITSTQGQFVVDDEGQLHGADAHGPGAEVVRKIEGMTVEELRAALG
;
A
#
# COMPACT_ATOMS: atom_id res chain seq x y z
N MET A 1 -28.54 36.16 -71.09
CA MET A 1 -29.20 37.17 -70.23
C MET A 1 -28.63 37.07 -68.82
N ARG A 2 -28.23 38.22 -68.24
CA ARG A 2 -28.19 38.62 -66.80
C ARG A 2 -28.73 37.57 -65.80
N ARG A 3 -28.20 37.32 -64.58
CA ARG A 3 -27.53 38.18 -63.58
C ARG A 3 -27.04 37.34 -62.37
N ASN A 4 -26.04 37.86 -61.65
CA ASN A 4 -25.57 37.50 -60.30
C ASN A 4 -26.65 37.49 -59.20
N LEU A 5 -26.40 36.69 -58.14
CA LEU A 5 -26.62 36.90 -56.68
C LEU A 5 -26.62 35.49 -56.04
N GLY A 6 -25.94 35.14 -54.96
CA GLY A 6 -25.15 35.82 -53.94
C GLY A 6 -24.70 34.72 -52.96
N ALA A 7 -23.66 35.00 -52.20
CA ALA A 7 -23.02 34.10 -51.26
C ALA A 7 -23.97 33.47 -50.21
N TRP A 8 -23.55 32.39 -49.55
CA TRP A 8 -23.16 32.35 -48.14
C TRP A 8 -22.64 30.94 -47.81
N GLY A 9 -21.46 30.88 -47.21
CA GLY A 9 -20.73 29.65 -46.95
C GLY A 9 -21.04 29.01 -45.59
N LEU A 10 -20.63 27.76 -45.47
CA LEU A 10 -20.16 27.12 -44.24
C LEU A 10 -19.42 25.84 -44.65
N ALA A 11 -18.10 25.93 -44.73
CA ALA A 11 -17.22 24.78 -44.92
C ALA A 11 -16.92 24.18 -43.54
N VAL A 12 -17.44 22.98 -43.28
CA VAL A 12 -17.08 22.19 -42.10
C VAL A 12 -15.78 21.45 -42.43
N VAL A 13 -14.69 21.85 -41.78
CA VAL A 13 -13.41 21.13 -41.82
C VAL A 13 -13.49 19.96 -40.84
N LEU A 14 -13.63 18.74 -41.37
CA LEU A 14 -13.45 17.51 -40.61
C LEU A 14 -11.94 17.24 -40.47
N LEU A 15 -11.39 17.56 -39.29
CA LEU A 15 -10.07 17.12 -38.87
C LEU A 15 -10.16 15.67 -38.40
N THR A 16 -9.78 14.73 -39.26
CA THR A 16 -9.39 13.38 -38.87
C THR A 16 -8.06 13.44 -38.12
N ALA A 17 -8.11 13.37 -36.80
CA ALA A 17 -6.92 13.05 -36.00
C ALA A 17 -6.70 11.53 -36.05
N CYS A 18 -5.67 11.10 -36.78
CA CYS A 18 -5.07 9.78 -36.59
C CYS A 18 -4.47 9.74 -35.18
N GLY A 19 -5.13 9.03 -34.25
CA GLY A 19 -4.53 8.67 -32.97
C GLY A 19 -3.48 7.60 -33.23
N THR A 20 -2.21 8.00 -33.26
CA THR A 20 -1.08 7.10 -33.10
C THR A 20 -1.17 6.49 -31.70
N THR A 21 -1.51 5.21 -31.61
CA THR A 21 -1.26 4.41 -30.41
C THR A 21 0.24 4.29 -30.24
N THR A 22 0.83 5.20 -29.48
CA THR A 22 2.16 5.02 -28.91
C THR A 22 2.02 3.88 -27.90
N ALA A 23 2.64 2.74 -28.18
CA ALA A 23 2.81 1.70 -27.18
C ALA A 23 3.60 2.32 -26.02
N ALA A 24 2.96 2.45 -24.86
CA ALA A 24 3.63 2.92 -23.66
C ALA A 24 4.76 1.93 -23.34
N GLU A 25 5.98 2.43 -23.29
CA GLU A 25 7.12 1.71 -22.75
C GLU A 25 6.77 1.26 -21.32
N PRO A 26 7.19 0.06 -20.88
CA PRO A 26 6.99 -0.37 -19.50
C PRO A 26 7.66 0.67 -18.61
N SER A 27 6.85 1.40 -17.85
CA SER A 27 7.36 2.40 -16.93
C SER A 27 8.14 1.68 -15.83
N ASP A 28 9.42 1.98 -15.70
CA ASP A 28 10.29 1.63 -14.57
C ASP A 28 9.84 2.30 -13.25
N ALA A 29 8.67 2.97 -13.23
CA ALA A 29 8.13 3.51 -12.00
C ALA A 29 7.73 2.34 -11.09
N PRO A 30 8.20 2.31 -9.83
CA PRO A 30 7.71 1.35 -8.86
C PRO A 30 6.17 1.38 -8.86
N CYS A 31 5.58 0.20 -8.99
CA CYS A 31 4.15 -0.08 -9.09
C CYS A 31 3.41 0.22 -10.40
N GLY A 32 3.94 0.88 -11.42
CA GLY A 32 3.14 1.25 -12.61
C GLY A 32 1.93 2.15 -12.26
N ALA A 33 1.05 2.46 -13.23
CA ALA A 33 -0.03 3.45 -13.05
C ALA A 33 -0.78 3.26 -11.70
N PRO A 34 -0.61 4.18 -10.75
CA PRO A 34 -1.03 4.01 -9.37
C PRO A 34 -2.53 4.32 -9.22
N THR A 35 -3.15 3.74 -8.21
CA THR A 35 -4.56 3.97 -7.87
C THR A 35 -4.60 4.20 -6.37
N SER A 36 -4.01 5.32 -5.92
CA SER A 36 -3.80 5.55 -4.50
C SER A 36 -4.86 6.49 -3.92
N THR A 37 -5.89 5.90 -3.32
CA THR A 37 -6.64 6.55 -2.24
C THR A 37 -7.10 5.44 -1.31
N GLN A 38 -6.69 5.48 -0.04
CA GLN A 38 -7.31 4.64 0.99
C GLN A 38 -8.76 5.06 1.15
N ALA A 39 -9.68 4.30 0.56
CA ALA A 39 -11.10 4.43 0.82
C ALA A 39 -11.53 3.24 1.68
N ALA A 40 -12.19 3.51 2.80
CA ALA A 40 -12.90 2.47 3.52
C ALA A 40 -13.96 1.85 2.58
N PRO A 41 -14.15 0.52 2.58
CA PRO A 41 -15.22 -0.09 1.81
C PRO A 41 -16.56 0.52 2.24
N SER A 42 -17.37 0.92 1.27
CA SER A 42 -18.59 1.68 1.54
C SER A 42 -19.55 0.90 2.44
N GLY A 43 -19.86 1.44 3.62
CA GLY A 43 -20.83 0.87 4.56
C GLY A 43 -20.23 0.09 5.73
N GLU A 44 -18.91 0.02 5.84
CA GLU A 44 -18.25 -0.59 7.00
C GLU A 44 -18.04 0.42 8.14
N GLU A 45 -18.29 -0.02 9.38
CA GLU A 45 -17.99 0.76 10.58
C GLU A 45 -16.49 0.63 10.88
N ILE A 46 -15.85 1.75 11.20
CA ILE A 46 -14.40 1.83 11.46
C ILE A 46 -14.18 1.87 12.98
N LEU A 47 -13.21 1.10 13.44
CA LEU A 47 -12.74 1.11 14.82
C LEU A 47 -11.35 1.74 14.88
N GLU A 48 -11.21 2.87 15.58
CA GLU A 48 -9.87 3.42 15.86
C GLU A 48 -9.18 2.54 16.90
N VAL A 49 -7.96 2.09 16.55
CA VAL A 49 -7.10 1.28 17.40
C VAL A 49 -5.81 2.06 17.67
N ASP A 50 -5.56 2.37 18.94
CA ASP A 50 -4.29 2.94 19.39
C ASP A 50 -3.18 1.85 19.36
N VAL A 51 -1.92 2.26 19.15
CA VAL A 51 -0.73 1.39 19.03
C VAL A 51 -0.75 0.21 20.01
N ASP A 52 -0.48 -1.00 19.50
CA ASP A 52 -0.12 -2.13 20.35
C ASP A 52 1.25 -1.82 20.99
N GLU A 53 1.28 -1.53 22.29
CA GLU A 53 2.46 -1.11 23.06
C GLU A 53 3.64 -2.11 23.01
N ARG A 54 3.46 -3.29 22.40
CA ARG A 54 4.39 -4.42 22.47
C ARG A 54 5.61 -4.30 21.54
N VAL A 55 5.53 -3.53 20.45
CA VAL A 55 6.68 -3.29 19.54
C VAL A 55 6.64 -1.84 19.06
N VAL A 56 7.46 -0.99 19.68
CA VAL A 56 7.65 0.40 19.29
C VAL A 56 9.10 0.54 18.82
N ALA A 57 9.30 0.68 17.52
CA ALA A 57 10.59 1.08 16.98
C ALA A 57 10.76 2.60 17.14
N ASP A 58 11.87 3.03 17.74
CA ASP A 58 12.16 4.45 17.94
C ASP A 58 12.85 5.06 16.71
N THR A 59 13.59 4.25 15.95
CA THR A 59 14.30 4.67 14.75
C THR A 59 14.00 3.78 13.55
N LEU A 60 14.39 4.23 12.34
CA LEU A 60 14.29 3.43 11.12
C LEU A 60 15.15 2.16 11.23
N ASP A 61 16.36 2.28 11.79
CA ASP A 61 17.28 1.16 11.96
C ASP A 61 16.71 0.11 12.93
N ASP A 62 16.01 0.54 13.98
CA ASP A 62 15.31 -0.38 14.88
C ASP A 62 14.17 -1.08 14.14
N LEU A 63 13.35 -0.34 13.37
CA LEU A 63 12.24 -0.93 12.61
C LEU A 63 12.72 -1.94 11.56
N ALA A 64 13.80 -1.60 10.86
CA ALA A 64 14.45 -2.50 9.90
C ALA A 64 15.09 -3.71 10.60
N GLY A 65 15.78 -3.49 11.72
CA GLY A 65 16.44 -4.54 12.48
C GLY A 65 15.49 -5.56 13.12
N GLU A 66 14.27 -5.16 13.45
CA GLU A 66 13.20 -6.05 13.91
C GLU A 66 12.45 -6.74 12.74
N SER A 67 12.75 -6.36 11.50
CA SER A 67 12.14 -6.95 10.30
C SER A 67 13.09 -7.98 9.67
N GLU A 68 12.53 -9.06 9.17
CA GLU A 68 13.28 -10.08 8.42
C GLU A 68 13.45 -9.66 6.94
N ILE A 69 12.48 -8.91 6.41
CA ILE A 69 12.52 -8.37 5.05
C ILE A 69 11.71 -7.08 4.96
N VAL A 70 12.19 -6.13 4.15
CA VAL A 70 11.46 -4.93 3.75
C VAL A 70 11.18 -5.01 2.25
N VAL A 71 9.91 -4.96 1.87
CA VAL A 71 9.50 -5.10 0.45
C VAL A 71 8.71 -3.90 -0.03
N LEU A 72 8.95 -3.52 -1.27
CA LEU A 72 7.99 -2.78 -2.09
C LEU A 72 7.17 -3.80 -2.89
N GLY A 73 5.86 -3.69 -2.82
CA GLY A 73 4.99 -4.56 -3.59
C GLY A 73 3.58 -4.03 -3.79
N ARG A 74 2.83 -4.75 -4.62
CA ARG A 74 1.42 -4.49 -4.89
C ARG A 74 0.55 -5.55 -4.25
N VAL A 75 -0.47 -5.13 -3.51
CA VAL A 75 -1.47 -6.05 -2.96
C VAL A 75 -2.31 -6.60 -4.10
N LEU A 76 -2.18 -7.89 -4.40
CA LEU A 76 -2.98 -8.56 -5.43
C LEU A 76 -4.37 -8.91 -4.91
N ARG A 77 -4.43 -9.44 -3.68
CA ARG A 77 -5.65 -9.96 -3.05
C ARG A 77 -5.57 -9.80 -1.53
N ALA A 78 -6.72 -9.53 -0.93
CA ALA A 78 -6.96 -9.65 0.52
C ALA A 78 -8.07 -10.70 0.71
N GLN A 79 -7.85 -11.67 1.60
CA GLN A 79 -8.79 -12.76 1.86
C GLN A 79 -8.92 -12.99 3.36
N ASP A 80 -10.16 -13.17 3.84
CA ASP A 80 -10.42 -13.59 5.21
C ASP A 80 -9.66 -14.89 5.51
N ALA A 81 -8.99 -14.91 6.65
CA ALA A 81 -8.21 -16.03 7.15
C ALA A 81 -8.82 -16.56 8.47
N GLU A 82 -8.00 -16.79 9.49
CA GLU A 82 -8.44 -17.30 10.77
C GLU A 82 -9.18 -16.25 11.63
N LEU A 83 -10.08 -16.73 12.49
CA LEU A 83 -10.60 -15.96 13.62
C LEU A 83 -9.71 -16.21 14.83
N VAL A 84 -8.99 -15.18 15.28
CA VAL A 84 -8.20 -15.20 16.51
C VAL A 84 -9.07 -14.72 17.66
N ALA A 85 -9.12 -15.51 18.73
CA ALA A 85 -9.80 -15.10 19.95
C ALA A 85 -8.90 -14.14 20.74
N ASP A 86 -9.44 -12.98 21.11
CA ASP A 86 -8.84 -12.13 22.12
C ASP A 86 -9.06 -12.80 23.49
N SER A 87 -7.95 -13.09 24.16
CA SER A 87 -7.88 -13.88 25.39
C SER A 87 -8.56 -13.22 26.59
N GLU A 88 -8.83 -11.91 26.56
CA GLU A 88 -9.34 -11.21 27.74
C GLU A 88 -10.88 -11.16 27.80
N ASP A 89 -11.57 -11.03 26.65
CA ASP A 89 -13.03 -10.79 26.63
C ASP A 89 -13.83 -11.82 25.81
N GLY A 90 -13.18 -12.84 25.23
CA GLY A 90 -13.84 -13.81 24.34
C GLY A 90 -14.28 -13.22 23.00
N LYS A 91 -13.82 -11.99 22.70
CA LYS A 91 -14.03 -11.29 21.44
C LYS A 91 -13.13 -11.90 20.36
N ARG A 92 -13.45 -11.65 19.09
CA ARG A 92 -12.73 -12.27 17.95
C ARG A 92 -12.26 -11.21 16.97
N VAL A 93 -11.02 -11.36 16.54
CA VAL A 93 -10.42 -10.61 15.44
C VAL A 93 -10.40 -11.53 14.21
N GLN A 94 -11.01 -11.08 13.12
CA GLN A 94 -10.90 -11.73 11.82
C GLN A 94 -9.58 -11.29 11.19
N MET A 95 -8.65 -12.22 11.06
CA MET A 95 -7.40 -12.01 10.34
C MET A 95 -7.66 -12.06 8.84
N GLU A 96 -6.77 -11.42 8.09
CA GLU A 96 -6.71 -11.48 6.64
C GLU A 96 -5.31 -11.90 6.18
N HIS A 97 -5.28 -12.64 5.07
CA HIS A 97 -4.06 -12.89 4.31
C HIS A 97 -4.05 -12.04 3.05
N LEU A 98 -3.01 -11.23 2.94
CA LEU A 98 -2.66 -10.47 1.75
C LEU A 98 -1.71 -11.29 0.89
N THR A 99 -1.99 -11.37 -0.41
CA THR A 99 -1.00 -11.79 -1.40
C THR A 99 -0.38 -10.53 -2.00
N ILE A 100 0.92 -10.36 -1.79
CA ILE A 100 1.68 -9.21 -2.29
C ILE A 100 2.56 -9.69 -3.45
N GLU A 101 2.42 -9.07 -4.61
CA GLU A 101 3.41 -9.17 -5.69
C GLU A 101 4.61 -8.30 -5.30
N VAL A 102 5.75 -8.93 -5.08
CA VAL A 102 7.00 -8.24 -4.71
C VAL A 102 7.63 -7.67 -5.96
N GLN A 103 7.89 -6.37 -5.95
CA GLN A 103 8.54 -5.68 -7.06
C GLN A 103 10.01 -5.45 -6.79
N SER A 104 10.34 -5.11 -5.54
CA SER A 104 11.73 -5.04 -5.09
C SER A 104 11.83 -5.31 -3.60
N VAL A 105 12.88 -6.01 -3.21
CA VAL A 105 13.33 -6.06 -1.82
C VAL A 105 14.16 -4.80 -1.57
N LEU A 106 13.87 -4.10 -0.48
CA LEU A 106 14.59 -2.89 -0.07
C LEU A 106 15.67 -3.22 0.96
N ASP A 107 15.43 -4.23 1.80
CA ASP A 107 16.37 -4.73 2.82
C ASP A 107 15.97 -6.16 3.28
N GLY A 108 16.90 -6.92 3.84
CA GLY A 108 16.67 -8.23 4.47
C GLY A 108 16.78 -9.47 3.56
N ASP A 109 16.13 -10.57 3.95
CA ASP A 109 16.27 -11.90 3.32
C ASP A 109 15.51 -12.04 1.99
N GLU A 110 16.20 -11.82 0.87
CA GLU A 110 15.66 -11.94 -0.49
C GLU A 110 15.06 -13.32 -0.80
N ASP A 111 15.49 -14.40 -0.13
CA ASP A 111 14.95 -15.75 -0.37
C ASP A 111 13.47 -15.83 0.00
N LEU A 112 13.00 -14.99 0.94
CA LEU A 112 11.59 -14.88 1.32
C LEU A 112 10.73 -14.33 0.17
N ALA A 113 11.30 -13.49 -0.70
CA ALA A 113 10.65 -12.91 -1.87
C ALA A 113 11.01 -13.61 -3.19
N SER A 114 11.83 -14.66 -3.16
CA SER A 114 12.35 -15.36 -4.35
C SER A 114 11.29 -15.86 -5.32
N SER A 115 10.06 -16.11 -4.84
CA SER A 115 8.94 -16.54 -5.67
C SER A 115 8.26 -15.42 -6.46
N GLY A 116 8.61 -14.16 -6.19
CA GLY A 116 7.93 -12.96 -6.71
C GLY A 116 6.67 -12.58 -5.93
N GLU A 117 6.21 -13.42 -4.99
CA GLU A 117 5.07 -13.14 -4.14
C GLU A 117 5.37 -13.47 -2.66
N VAL A 118 4.74 -12.72 -1.75
CA VAL A 118 4.72 -13.02 -0.31
C VAL A 118 3.30 -13.02 0.23
N THR A 119 3.06 -13.83 1.25
CA THR A 119 1.80 -13.81 2.00
C THR A 119 2.00 -13.07 3.31
N VAL A 120 1.23 -12.00 3.51
CA VAL A 120 1.30 -11.14 4.70
C VAL A 120 0.00 -11.25 5.48
N ARG A 121 0.08 -11.45 6.78
CA ARG A 121 -1.06 -11.44 7.68
C ARG A 121 -1.29 -10.04 8.25
N GLN A 122 -2.54 -9.60 8.23
CA GLN A 122 -3.00 -8.36 8.88
C GLN A 122 -4.33 -8.59 9.61
N ALA A 123 -4.74 -7.62 10.43
CA ALA A 123 -6.09 -7.60 10.98
C ALA A 123 -7.08 -7.08 9.92
N GLY A 124 -8.10 -7.87 9.58
CA GLY A 124 -9.15 -7.47 8.63
C GLY A 124 -10.35 -6.83 9.31
N ARG A 125 -10.88 -7.50 10.34
CA ARG A 125 -12.00 -6.97 11.15
C ARG A 125 -11.79 -7.23 12.62
N ASP A 126 -11.96 -6.20 13.42
CA ASP A 126 -12.05 -6.31 14.86
C ASP A 126 -13.48 -6.01 15.33
N HIS A 127 -14.11 -7.03 15.94
CA HIS A 127 -15.50 -6.97 16.38
C HIS A 127 -16.49 -6.62 15.25
N GLY A 128 -16.20 -7.09 14.02
CA GLY A 128 -17.00 -6.82 12.83
C GLY A 128 -16.77 -5.45 12.21
N ARG A 129 -15.84 -4.66 12.75
CA ARG A 129 -15.46 -3.32 12.27
C ARG A 129 -14.08 -3.36 11.66
N VAL A 130 -13.83 -2.52 10.66
CA VAL A 130 -12.49 -2.42 10.06
C VAL A 130 -11.60 -1.64 11.02
N PRO A 131 -10.48 -2.21 11.49
CA PRO A 131 -9.58 -1.49 12.37
C PRO A 131 -8.87 -0.40 11.54
N ARG A 132 -8.93 0.84 12.01
CA ARG A 132 -8.01 1.89 11.59
C ARG A 132 -6.95 2.00 12.68
N THR A 133 -5.72 1.66 12.31
CA THR A 133 -4.62 1.63 13.26
C THR A 133 -3.76 2.86 13.02
N ASN A 134 -3.82 3.83 13.94
CA ASN A 134 -3.14 5.12 13.81
C ASN A 134 -3.39 5.78 12.44
N GLY A 135 -4.65 6.04 12.07
CA GLY A 135 -4.95 6.70 10.78
C GLY A 135 -4.95 5.80 9.54
N LEU A 136 -4.18 4.70 9.52
CA LEU A 136 -4.13 3.78 8.38
C LEU A 136 -5.23 2.71 8.43
N LEU A 137 -5.91 2.53 7.30
CA LEU A 137 -6.74 1.36 7.08
C LEU A 137 -5.88 0.14 6.70
N PRO A 138 -6.40 -1.09 6.90
CA PRO A 138 -5.73 -2.30 6.47
C PRO A 138 -5.47 -2.24 4.96
N ALA A 139 -4.33 -2.79 4.52
CA ALA A 139 -3.96 -2.72 3.12
C ALA A 139 -5.00 -3.46 2.25
N GLN A 140 -5.35 -2.85 1.12
CA GLN A 140 -6.40 -3.29 0.21
C GLN A 140 -5.82 -3.74 -1.12
N ALA A 141 -6.53 -4.67 -1.78
CA ALA A 141 -6.17 -5.09 -3.12
C ALA A 141 -6.06 -3.89 -4.09
N GLY A 142 -5.02 -3.89 -4.91
CA GLY A 142 -4.67 -2.80 -5.82
C GLY A 142 -3.73 -1.75 -5.23
N GLN A 143 -3.52 -1.71 -3.91
CA GLN A 143 -2.59 -0.75 -3.32
C GLN A 143 -1.13 -1.12 -3.55
N CYS A 144 -0.30 -0.10 -3.75
CA CYS A 144 1.15 -0.21 -3.67
C CYS A 144 1.58 0.13 -2.25
N ALA A 145 2.47 -0.66 -1.68
CA ALA A 145 2.93 -0.46 -0.30
C ALA A 145 4.39 -0.84 -0.12
N VAL A 146 5.05 -0.14 0.80
CA VAL A 146 6.27 -0.61 1.45
C VAL A 146 5.88 -1.27 2.77
N LEU A 147 6.34 -2.51 2.97
CA LEU A 147 6.02 -3.33 4.13
C LEU A 147 7.30 -3.80 4.82
N PHE A 148 7.40 -3.49 6.10
CA PHE A 148 8.37 -4.05 7.05
C PHE A 148 7.77 -5.32 7.63
N LEU A 149 8.38 -6.44 7.32
CA LEU A 149 7.80 -7.76 7.54
C LEU A 149 8.69 -8.60 8.46
N ASP A 150 8.08 -9.14 9.49
CA ASP A 150 8.68 -10.13 10.37
C ASP A 150 8.07 -11.52 10.10
N LYS A 151 8.88 -12.55 10.34
CA LYS A 151 8.50 -13.94 10.17
C LYS A 151 7.78 -14.44 11.41
N THR A 152 6.46 -14.49 11.34
CA THR A 152 5.73 -15.26 12.34
C THR A 152 5.97 -16.76 12.14
N SER A 153 6.25 -17.45 13.24
CA SER A 153 6.88 -18.76 13.25
C SER A 153 6.17 -19.80 12.34
N ARG A 154 7.00 -20.59 11.63
CA ARG A 154 6.73 -21.88 10.98
C ARG A 154 5.93 -21.94 9.67
N GLU A 155 5.09 -20.97 9.32
CA GLU A 155 4.12 -21.16 8.22
C GLU A 155 4.40 -20.41 6.90
N ARG A 156 5.57 -19.78 6.73
CA ARG A 156 5.88 -18.91 5.57
C ARG A 156 4.88 -17.76 5.36
N VAL A 157 4.11 -17.41 6.39
CA VAL A 157 3.26 -16.23 6.43
C VAL A 157 4.00 -15.17 7.24
N LEU A 158 4.26 -14.04 6.59
CA LEU A 158 4.88 -12.88 7.23
C LEU A 158 3.81 -12.06 7.94
N THR A 159 4.18 -11.29 8.94
CA THR A 159 3.31 -10.30 9.59
C THR A 159 4.01 -8.95 9.53
N ILE A 160 3.24 -7.87 9.49
CA ILE A 160 3.81 -6.52 9.55
C ILE A 160 4.44 -6.33 10.94
N THR A 161 5.72 -5.97 10.99
CA THR A 161 6.56 -5.95 12.22
C THR A 161 5.93 -5.14 13.36
N SER A 162 5.22 -4.07 13.03
CA SER A 162 4.36 -3.33 13.96
C SER A 162 3.38 -2.47 13.17
N THR A 163 2.56 -1.67 13.86
CA THR A 163 1.71 -0.65 13.23
C THR A 163 2.50 0.41 12.46
N GLN A 164 3.81 0.52 12.70
CA GLN A 164 4.72 1.46 12.04
C GLN A 164 5.31 0.89 10.75
N GLY A 165 5.11 -0.41 10.48
CA GLY A 165 5.75 -1.14 9.39
C GLY A 165 5.01 -1.10 8.05
N GLN A 166 3.96 -0.30 7.91
CA GLN A 166 3.17 -0.20 6.69
C GLN A 166 3.13 1.23 6.15
N PHE A 167 3.51 1.41 4.89
CA PHE A 167 3.44 2.68 4.18
C PHE A 167 2.77 2.46 2.82
N VAL A 168 1.70 3.19 2.53
CA VAL A 168 1.10 3.22 1.19
C VAL A 168 1.94 4.11 0.30
N VAL A 169 2.17 3.69 -0.94
CA VAL A 169 2.84 4.51 -1.95
C VAL A 169 1.77 5.26 -2.74
N ASP A 170 1.88 6.58 -2.82
CA ASP A 170 0.98 7.42 -3.62
C ASP A 170 1.33 7.42 -5.11
N ASP A 171 0.64 8.29 -5.85
CA ASP A 171 0.80 8.39 -7.29
C ASP A 171 2.13 9.07 -7.69
N GLU A 172 2.74 9.80 -6.76
CA GLU A 172 4.02 10.49 -6.88
C GLU A 172 5.20 9.64 -6.37
N GLY A 173 4.95 8.42 -5.89
CA GLY A 173 5.96 7.52 -5.33
C GLY A 173 6.37 7.86 -3.89
N GLN A 174 5.61 8.70 -3.21
CA GLN A 174 5.81 9.10 -1.82
C GLN A 174 5.18 8.08 -0.87
N LEU A 175 5.80 7.94 0.30
CA LEU A 175 5.37 7.05 1.35
C LEU A 175 4.41 7.75 2.31
N HIS A 176 3.27 7.10 2.56
CA HIS A 176 2.25 7.51 3.51
C HIS A 176 2.04 6.43 4.56
N GLY A 177 2.51 6.72 5.76
CA GLY A 177 2.36 5.87 6.93
C GLY A 177 1.10 6.19 7.72
N ALA A 178 1.04 5.59 8.89
CA ALA A 178 0.06 5.90 9.93
C ALA A 178 0.15 7.38 10.34
N ASP A 179 -1.01 7.99 10.63
CA ASP A 179 -1.10 9.16 11.51
C ASP A 179 -0.59 8.76 12.89
N ALA A 180 0.74 8.76 13.03
CA ALA A 180 1.37 8.23 14.20
C ALA A 180 1.27 9.26 15.33
N HIS A 181 0.66 8.83 16.43
CA HIS A 181 0.58 9.57 17.68
C HIS A 181 1.17 8.69 18.80
N GLY A 182 1.94 9.29 19.70
CA GLY A 182 2.59 8.56 20.80
C GLY A 182 3.97 8.00 20.48
N PRO A 183 4.45 7.02 21.28
CA PRO A 183 5.76 6.38 21.08
C PRO A 183 5.90 5.80 19.67
N GLY A 184 7.07 5.95 19.04
CA GLY A 184 7.30 5.48 17.68
C GLY A 184 6.73 6.37 16.55
N ALA A 185 6.04 7.46 16.88
CA ALA A 185 5.58 8.42 15.87
C ALA A 185 6.71 9.19 15.18
N GLU A 186 7.90 9.21 15.77
CA GLU A 186 9.07 9.88 15.17
C GLU A 186 9.59 9.14 13.94
N VAL A 187 9.71 7.80 14.00
CA VAL A 187 10.15 7.02 12.83
C VAL A 187 9.14 7.09 11.69
N VAL A 188 7.83 6.98 11.97
CA VAL A 188 6.79 7.08 10.93
C VAL A 188 6.83 8.46 10.28
N ARG A 189 6.89 9.56 11.07
CA ARG A 189 7.01 10.93 10.54
C ARG A 189 8.30 11.18 9.77
N LYS A 190 9.37 10.44 10.07
CA LYS A 190 10.63 10.53 9.32
C LYS A 190 10.49 9.90 7.94
N ILE A 191 9.75 8.79 7.82
CA ILE A 191 9.53 8.06 6.57
C ILE A 191 8.41 8.71 5.74
N GLU A 192 7.42 9.31 6.39
CA GLU A 192 6.34 10.06 5.76
C GLU A 192 6.87 11.10 4.76
N GLY A 193 6.41 11.04 3.51
CA GLY A 193 6.86 11.93 2.45
C GLY A 193 8.28 11.68 1.94
N MET A 194 8.88 10.54 2.27
CA MET A 194 10.04 10.03 1.52
C MET A 194 9.56 9.34 0.25
N THR A 195 10.39 9.37 -0.78
CA THR A 195 10.29 8.44 -1.91
C THR A 195 10.77 7.03 -1.53
N VAL A 196 10.37 6.02 -2.31
CA VAL A 196 10.91 4.66 -2.17
C VAL A 196 12.44 4.64 -2.29
N GLU A 197 13.03 5.45 -3.17
CA GLU A 197 14.49 5.49 -3.35
C GLU A 197 15.21 6.16 -2.18
N GLU A 198 14.62 7.20 -1.59
CA GLU A 198 15.15 7.82 -0.37
C GLU A 198 15.10 6.84 0.81
N LEU A 199 14.01 6.09 0.96
CA LEU A 199 13.93 5.05 1.98
C LEU A 199 14.97 3.95 1.73
N ARG A 200 15.11 3.45 0.50
CA ARG A 200 16.13 2.45 0.15
C ARG A 200 17.53 2.94 0.52
N ALA A 201 17.88 4.17 0.16
CA ALA A 201 19.17 4.76 0.51
C ALA A 201 19.37 4.95 2.01
N ALA A 202 18.29 5.10 2.78
CA ALA A 202 18.33 5.22 4.24
C ALA A 202 18.48 3.86 4.95
N LEU A 203 18.06 2.76 4.31
CA LEU A 203 18.18 1.40 4.83
C LEU A 203 19.61 0.82 4.66
N GLY A 204 20.34 1.23 3.62
CA GLY A 204 21.76 0.90 3.43
C GLY A 204 22.06 0.21 2.11
#